data_AF-A0A2G5UKL6-F1
#
_entry.id   AF-A0A2G5UKL6-F1
#
_cell.length_a   1.000
_cell.length_b   1.000
_cell.length_c   1.000
_cell.angle_alpha   90.00
_cell.angle_beta   90.00
_cell.angle_gamma   90.00
#
_symmetry.space_group_name_H-M   'P 1'
#
loop_
_entity.id
_entity.type
_entity.pdbx_description
1 polymer ?
#
loop_
_entity_poly.entity_id
_entity_poly.type
_entity_poly.pdbx_seq_one_letter_code
_entity_poly.pdbx_strand_id
1 'polypeptide(L)'
;MTPIFAIIFLIFSQFPASIDSIQCWNCVGIDCDTYRSSSKNWELVTCQEGSVCQKTDYKFYSNQKNQSIDIHTVRSCSYETGCTWDRSKSCTKNPVEYAGRGCVDRFCCGRDKCNSGNRLIGLSIALLVIFLV
;
A
#
# COMPACT_ATOMS: atom_id res chain seq x y z
N MET A 1 31.88 -3.43 40.49
CA MET A 1 30.73 -2.74 39.83
C MET A 1 31.31 -1.97 38.67
N THR A 2 31.11 -2.21 37.37
CA THR A 2 30.12 -2.98 36.60
C THR A 2 30.67 -3.06 35.15
N PRO A 3 31.33 -4.16 34.72
CA PRO A 3 31.69 -4.36 33.31
C PRO A 3 30.55 -5.04 32.51
N ILE A 4 29.54 -5.56 33.19
CA ILE A 4 28.46 -6.38 32.60
C ILE A 4 27.56 -5.55 31.67
N PHE A 5 27.33 -4.27 31.96
CA PHE A 5 26.48 -3.40 31.14
C PHE A 5 27.07 -3.12 29.75
N ALA A 6 28.39 -3.01 29.62
CA ALA A 6 29.05 -2.78 28.32
C ALA A 6 28.95 -4.00 27.40
N ILE A 7 28.99 -5.21 27.97
CA ILE A 7 28.87 -6.47 27.22
C ILE A 7 27.44 -6.65 26.68
N ILE A 8 26.42 -6.30 27.48
CA ILE A 8 25.02 -6.37 27.05
C ILE A 8 24.76 -5.43 25.86
N PHE A 9 25.29 -4.21 25.88
CA PHE A 9 25.09 -3.24 24.78
C PHE A 9 25.76 -3.68 23.47
N LEU A 10 26.92 -4.36 23.55
CA LEU A 10 27.62 -4.91 22.38
C LEU A 10 26.96 -6.17 21.79
N ILE A 11 26.22 -6.93 22.59
CA ILE A 11 25.47 -8.11 22.10
C ILE A 11 24.18 -7.67 21.38
N PHE A 12 23.52 -6.61 21.85
CA PHE A 12 22.28 -6.12 21.23
C PHE A 12 22.52 -5.31 19.93
N SER A 13 23.73 -4.81 19.66
CA SER A 13 24.03 -4.06 18.44
C SER A 13 24.34 -4.92 17.21
N GLN A 14 24.33 -6.26 17.34
CA GLN A 14 24.73 -7.18 16.27
C GLN A 14 23.57 -7.81 15.52
N PHE A 15 22.34 -7.51 15.89
CA PHE A 15 21.18 -7.92 15.11
C PHE A 15 20.90 -6.84 14.07
N PRO A 16 21.26 -7.04 12.78
CA PRO A 16 20.73 -6.17 11.75
C PRO A 16 19.20 -6.25 11.86
N ALA A 17 18.55 -5.10 11.99
CA ALA A 17 17.11 -5.04 11.85
C ALA A 17 16.80 -5.58 10.44
N SER A 18 16.27 -6.80 10.36
CA SER A 18 15.86 -7.39 9.10
C SER A 18 14.70 -6.56 8.57
N ILE A 19 14.97 -5.75 7.54
CA ILE A 19 13.92 -5.06 6.83
C ILE A 19 13.33 -6.11 5.89
N ASP A 20 12.34 -6.85 6.39
CA ASP A 20 11.74 -7.94 5.62
C ASP A 20 11.26 -7.45 4.25
N SER A 21 11.64 -8.20 3.21
CA SER A 21 11.15 -7.99 1.85
C SER A 21 9.65 -8.27 1.82
N ILE A 22 8.84 -7.29 1.43
CA ILE A 22 7.39 -7.45 1.34
C ILE A 22 6.96 -7.92 -0.06
N GLN A 23 5.81 -8.57 -0.15
CA GLN A 23 5.15 -8.88 -1.42
C GLN A 23 4.04 -7.89 -1.73
N CYS A 24 4.01 -7.31 -2.93
CA CYS A 24 2.97 -6.37 -3.35
C CYS A 24 2.28 -6.85 -4.62
N TRP A 25 1.03 -6.43 -4.81
CA TRP A 25 0.38 -6.58 -6.11
C TRP A 25 1.04 -5.62 -7.11
N ASN A 26 1.42 -6.13 -8.27
CA ASN A 26 1.87 -5.35 -9.41
C ASN A 26 0.80 -5.44 -10.51
N CYS A 27 0.26 -4.30 -10.95
CA CYS A 27 -0.73 -4.29 -12.03
C CYS A 27 -0.85 -2.90 -12.66
N VAL A 28 -1.26 -2.86 -13.93
CA VAL A 28 -1.61 -1.63 -14.65
C VAL A 28 -2.87 -1.89 -15.45
N GLY A 29 -3.95 -1.16 -15.14
CA GLY A 29 -5.18 -1.24 -15.92
C GLY A 29 -6.45 -0.93 -15.13
N ILE A 30 -7.58 -1.04 -15.81
CA ILE A 30 -8.92 -0.90 -15.21
C ILE A 30 -9.35 -2.13 -14.42
N ASP A 31 -8.74 -3.29 -14.67
CA ASP A 31 -9.13 -4.58 -14.11
C ASP A 31 -8.21 -5.07 -12.99
N CYS A 32 -7.33 -4.20 -12.48
CA CYS A 32 -6.49 -4.46 -11.29
C CYS A 32 -7.27 -4.95 -10.06
N ASP A 33 -8.53 -4.56 -9.92
CA ASP A 33 -9.41 -4.94 -8.81
C ASP A 33 -10.28 -6.19 -9.13
N THR A 34 -10.25 -6.71 -10.37
CA THR A 34 -11.06 -7.88 -10.79
C THR A 34 -10.15 -9.07 -11.10
N TYR A 35 -10.23 -10.12 -10.27
CA TYR A 35 -9.56 -11.38 -10.59
C TYR A 35 -10.04 -11.94 -11.92
N ARG A 36 -9.11 -12.22 -12.84
CA ARG A 36 -9.36 -12.92 -14.10
C ARG A 36 -8.27 -13.96 -14.29
N SER A 37 -8.66 -15.24 -14.30
CA SER A 37 -7.74 -16.36 -14.51
C SER A 37 -6.97 -16.29 -15.84
N SER A 38 -7.48 -15.54 -16.82
CA SER A 38 -6.86 -15.32 -18.13
C SER A 38 -6.02 -14.03 -18.23
N SER A 39 -6.00 -13.18 -17.21
CA SER A 39 -5.33 -11.88 -17.25
C SER A 39 -3.88 -12.01 -16.79
N LYS A 40 -2.94 -11.50 -17.60
CA LYS A 40 -1.52 -11.34 -17.24
C LYS A 40 -1.23 -9.98 -16.60
N ASN A 41 -2.28 -9.20 -16.32
CA ASN A 41 -2.15 -7.79 -16.00
C ASN A 41 -1.90 -7.57 -14.50
N TRP A 42 -1.83 -8.64 -13.73
CA TRP A 42 -1.70 -8.62 -12.27
C TRP A 42 -0.80 -9.78 -11.83
N GLU A 43 0.16 -9.48 -10.97
CA GLU A 43 1.08 -10.47 -10.39
C GLU A 43 1.47 -10.07 -8.97
N LEU A 44 1.99 -11.04 -8.20
CA LEU A 44 2.66 -10.76 -6.93
C LEU A 44 4.15 -10.60 -7.19
N VAL A 45 4.70 -9.46 -6.78
CA VAL A 45 6.14 -9.20 -6.84
C VAL A 45 6.70 -9.09 -5.43
N THR A 46 7.87 -9.68 -5.22
CA THR A 46 8.66 -9.43 -4.02
C THR A 46 9.43 -8.13 -4.21
N CYS A 47 9.24 -7.18 -3.29
CA CYS A 47 9.89 -5.88 -3.32
C CYS A 47 11.30 -5.94 -2.72
N GLN A 48 12.15 -4.99 -3.10
CA GLN A 48 13.43 -4.82 -2.41
C GLN A 48 13.19 -4.38 -0.97
N GLU A 49 14.13 -4.72 -0.10
CA GLU A 49 14.13 -4.30 1.30
C GLU A 49 13.96 -2.78 1.42
N GLY A 50 13.13 -2.35 2.37
CA GLY A 50 12.80 -0.93 2.57
C GLY A 50 11.72 -0.38 1.63
N SER A 51 11.19 -1.19 0.71
CA SER A 51 10.04 -0.80 -0.11
C SER A 51 8.71 -0.88 0.66
N VAL A 52 7.72 -0.13 0.17
CA VAL A 52 6.31 -0.22 0.56
C VAL A 52 5.45 -0.60 -0.65
N CYS A 53 4.26 -1.15 -0.40
CA CYS A 53 3.28 -1.35 -1.45
C CYS A 53 2.58 -0.04 -1.78
N GLN A 54 2.42 0.26 -3.07
CA GLN A 54 1.75 1.45 -3.57
C GLN A 54 0.52 1.08 -4.41
N LYS A 55 -0.55 1.87 -4.29
CA LYS A 55 -1.70 1.91 -5.21
C LYS A 55 -1.92 3.35 -5.67
N THR A 56 -2.07 3.55 -6.98
CA THR A 56 -2.39 4.82 -7.60
C THR A 56 -3.68 4.70 -8.39
N ASP A 57 -4.69 5.47 -8.00
CA ASP A 57 -5.99 5.54 -8.69
C ASP A 57 -6.04 6.83 -9.52
N TYR A 58 -6.29 6.71 -10.82
CA TYR A 58 -6.46 7.84 -11.74
C TYR A 58 -7.94 8.10 -11.98
N LYS A 59 -8.41 9.30 -11.67
CA LYS A 59 -9.80 9.71 -11.85
C LYS A 59 -9.91 10.92 -12.77
N PHE A 60 -11.02 11.03 -13.47
CA PHE A 60 -11.32 12.19 -14.32
C PHE A 60 -12.78 12.56 -14.20
N TYR A 61 -13.10 13.85 -14.13
CA TYR A 61 -14.47 14.32 -14.18
C TYR A 61 -14.83 14.76 -15.59
N SER A 62 -15.87 14.15 -16.15
CA SER A 62 -16.42 14.52 -17.46
C SER A 62 -17.56 15.51 -17.27
N ASN A 63 -17.34 16.77 -17.66
CA ASN A 63 -18.41 17.78 -17.69
C ASN A 63 -19.56 17.37 -18.62
N GLN A 64 -19.26 16.71 -19.74
CA GLN A 64 -20.26 16.23 -20.70
C GLN A 64 -21.19 15.19 -20.09
N LYS A 65 -20.65 14.27 -19.27
CA LYS A 65 -21.43 13.21 -18.62
C LYS A 65 -21.84 13.56 -17.19
N ASN A 66 -21.42 14.73 -16.70
CA ASN A 66 -21.60 15.18 -15.30
C ASN A 66 -21.21 14.10 -14.27
N GLN A 67 -20.11 13.39 -14.50
CA GLN A 67 -19.70 12.26 -13.64
C GLN A 67 -18.18 12.07 -13.59
N SER A 68 -17.72 11.48 -12.49
CA SER A 68 -16.32 11.02 -12.33
C SER A 68 -16.15 9.63 -12.90
N ILE A 69 -15.03 9.41 -13.58
CA ILE A 69 -14.67 8.18 -14.29
C ILE A 69 -13.30 7.74 -13.76
N ASP A 70 -13.22 6.50 -13.28
CA ASP A 70 -11.96 5.87 -12.91
C ASP A 70 -11.29 5.37 -14.20
N ILE A 71 -10.12 5.91 -14.53
CA ILE A 71 -9.44 5.65 -15.80
C ILE A 71 -8.55 4.43 -15.67
N HIS A 72 -7.66 4.41 -14.68
CA HIS A 72 -6.70 3.33 -14.49
C HIS A 72 -6.32 3.21 -13.02
N THR A 73 -5.94 1.99 -12.64
CA THR A 73 -5.28 1.70 -11.38
C THR A 73 -3.88 1.18 -11.68
N VAL A 74 -2.90 1.68 -10.92
CA VAL A 74 -1.52 1.18 -10.95
C VAL A 74 -1.16 0.69 -9.56
N ARG A 75 -0.61 -0.51 -9.46
CA ARG A 75 -0.08 -1.06 -8.21
C ARG A 75 1.35 -1.49 -8.42
N SER A 76 2.22 -1.25 -7.43
CA SER A 76 3.63 -1.58 -7.51
C SER A 76 4.30 -1.60 -6.13
N CYS A 77 5.57 -2.01 -6.08
CA CYS A 77 6.50 -1.60 -5.02
C CYS A 77 6.87 -0.12 -5.18
N SER A 78 7.22 0.56 -4.09
CA SER A 78 7.69 1.96 -4.08
C SER A 78 8.65 2.21 -2.92
N TYR A 79 9.64 3.10 -3.09
CA TYR A 79 10.63 3.46 -2.07
C TYR A 79 10.23 4.75 -1.31
N GLU A 80 8.95 4.89 -0.95
CA GLU A 80 8.39 5.98 -0.14
C GLU A 80 8.40 7.43 -0.68
N THR A 81 9.06 7.76 -1.80
CA THR A 81 9.06 9.16 -2.26
C THR A 81 7.71 9.58 -2.87
N GLY A 82 6.91 10.32 -2.10
CA GLY A 82 5.74 11.06 -2.60
C GLY A 82 4.40 10.32 -2.56
N CYS A 83 4.25 9.29 -1.74
CA CYS A 83 2.95 8.68 -1.43
C CYS A 83 2.52 8.97 0.01
N THR A 84 1.20 8.99 0.23
CA THR A 84 0.64 9.20 1.56
C THR A 84 0.18 7.87 2.15
N TRP A 85 0.48 7.68 3.43
CA TRP A 85 -0.01 6.54 4.22
C TRP A 85 -1.53 6.59 4.42
N ASP A 86 -2.12 7.78 4.30
CA ASP A 86 -3.54 7.98 4.16
C ASP A 86 -3.89 8.25 2.70
N ARG A 87 -5.05 7.77 2.22
CA ARG A 87 -5.51 8.14 0.88
C ARG A 87 -5.65 9.66 0.81
N SER A 88 -4.99 10.25 -0.18
CA SER A 88 -5.06 11.68 -0.40
C SER A 88 -6.52 12.03 -0.73
N LYS A 89 -7.15 12.92 0.04
CA LYS A 89 -8.52 13.41 -0.27
C LYS A 89 -8.56 14.29 -1.53
N SER A 90 -7.49 14.29 -2.32
CA SER A 90 -7.27 15.11 -3.50
C SER A 90 -8.36 14.92 -4.56
N CYS A 91 -8.87 13.69 -4.69
CA CYS A 91 -9.90 13.37 -5.69
C CYS A 91 -11.33 13.38 -5.15
N THR A 92 -11.56 13.85 -3.91
CA THR A 92 -12.86 13.74 -3.23
C THR A 92 -13.47 15.06 -2.81
N LYS A 93 -12.75 16.19 -2.90
CA LYS A 93 -13.25 17.50 -2.43
C LYS A 93 -14.17 18.21 -3.42
N ASN A 94 -13.78 18.34 -4.70
CA ASN A 94 -14.58 19.00 -5.72
C ASN A 94 -14.31 18.42 -7.12
N PRO A 95 -15.30 17.83 -7.81
CA PRO A 95 -15.14 17.29 -9.16
C PRO A 95 -14.62 18.28 -10.20
N VAL A 96 -14.94 19.57 -10.02
CA VAL A 96 -14.51 20.64 -10.92
C VAL A 96 -12.98 20.82 -10.90
N GLU A 97 -12.32 20.56 -9.77
CA GLU A 97 -10.86 20.75 -9.62
C GLU A 97 -10.05 19.76 -10.47
N TYR A 98 -10.64 18.62 -10.83
CA TYR A 98 -10.02 17.60 -11.67
C TYR A 98 -10.72 17.38 -13.01
N ALA A 99 -11.62 18.30 -13.38
CA ALA A 99 -12.17 18.37 -14.73
C ALA A 99 -11.04 18.72 -15.73
N GLY A 100 -10.92 17.98 -16.83
CA GLY A 100 -9.91 18.25 -17.87
C GLY A 100 -8.49 17.81 -17.54
N ARG A 101 -8.03 17.99 -16.29
CA ARG A 101 -6.66 17.65 -15.84
C ARG A 101 -6.53 16.24 -15.27
N GLY A 102 -7.62 15.66 -14.81
CA GLY A 102 -7.60 14.41 -14.04
C GLY A 102 -7.07 14.62 -12.62
N CYS A 103 -7.24 13.58 -11.80
CA CYS A 103 -6.78 13.52 -10.42
C CYS A 103 -6.04 12.20 -10.19
N VAL A 104 -5.01 12.25 -9.37
CA VAL A 104 -4.19 11.10 -8.98
C VAL A 104 -4.29 10.94 -7.47
N ASP A 105 -4.84 9.82 -7.01
CA ASP A 105 -4.83 9.43 -5.60
C ASP A 105 -3.78 8.35 -5.39
N ARG A 106 -2.71 8.67 -4.65
CA ARG A 106 -1.62 7.72 -4.32
C ARG A 106 -1.73 7.31 -2.87
N PHE A 107 -1.64 6.02 -2.62
CA PHE A 107 -1.68 5.42 -1.30
C PHE A 107 -0.55 4.40 -1.13
N CYS A 108 0.07 4.39 0.05
CA CYS A 108 1.11 3.44 0.42
C CYS A 108 0.77 2.67 1.70
N CYS A 109 1.32 1.47 1.81
CA CYS A 109 1.21 0.63 3.00
C CYS A 109 2.39 -0.36 3.08
N GLY A 110 2.83 -0.66 4.31
CA GLY A 110 4.05 -1.44 4.58
C GLY A 110 3.81 -2.89 4.99
N ARG A 111 2.80 -3.55 4.42
CA ARG A 111 2.48 -4.96 4.70
C ARG A 111 2.29 -5.75 3.42
N ASP A 112 2.49 -7.06 3.48
CA ASP A 112 2.24 -7.92 2.33
C ASP A 112 0.83 -7.71 1.74
N LYS A 113 0.80 -7.48 0.43
CA LYS A 113 -0.40 -7.47 -0.43
C LYS A 113 -1.42 -6.41 -0.02
N CYS A 114 -1.00 -5.41 0.76
CA CYS A 114 -1.87 -4.41 1.34
C CYS A 114 -2.39 -3.39 0.32
N ASN A 115 -1.78 -3.29 -0.86
CA ASN A 115 -2.24 -2.46 -1.97
C ASN A 115 -3.37 -3.10 -2.79
N SER A 116 -4.05 -4.11 -2.26
CA SER A 116 -5.20 -4.76 -2.90
C SER A 116 -6.45 -3.86 -2.96
N GLY A 117 -7.41 -4.26 -3.80
CA GLY A 117 -8.64 -3.51 -4.07
C GLY A 117 -9.68 -3.51 -2.95
N ASN A 118 -9.56 -4.40 -1.98
CA ASN A 118 -10.58 -4.54 -0.94
C ASN A 118 -10.22 -3.70 0.29
N ARG A 119 -11.11 -2.75 0.61
CA ARG A 119 -11.21 -2.16 1.95
C ARG A 119 -11.60 -3.27 2.93
N LEU A 120 -10.63 -4.05 3.37
CA LEU A 120 -10.79 -4.82 4.60
C LEU A 120 -10.75 -3.81 5.74
N ILE A 121 -11.93 -3.44 6.22
CA ILE A 121 -12.11 -2.94 7.58
C ILE A 121 -11.38 -3.97 8.46
N GLY A 122 -10.25 -3.58 9.04
CA GLY A 122 -9.48 -4.45 9.91
C GLY A 122 -10.31 -4.79 11.13
N LEU A 123 -11.03 -5.91 11.09
CA LEU A 123 -11.39 -6.60 12.32
C LEU A 123 -10.08 -7.13 12.91
N SER A 124 -9.52 -6.38 13.86
CA SER A 124 -8.53 -6.91 14.79
C SER A 124 -9.20 -8.02 15.60
N ILE A 125 -9.08 -9.25 15.13
CA ILE A 125 -9.30 -10.42 15.97
C ILE A 125 -8.05 -10.51 16.85
N ALA A 126 -8.08 -9.81 17.98
CA ALA A 126 -7.15 -10.10 19.07
C ALA A 126 -7.47 -11.51 19.55
N LEU A 127 -6.68 -12.47 19.07
CA LEU A 127 -6.66 -13.84 19.56
C LEU A 127 -6.15 -13.79 21.01
N LEU A 128 -7.09 -13.64 21.94
CA LEU A 128 -6.87 -13.82 23.36
C LEU A 128 -6.62 -15.32 23.59
N VAL A 129 -5.37 -15.74 23.39
CA VAL A 129 -4.87 -16.98 23.97
C VAL A 129 -4.78 -16.73 25.47
N ILE A 130 -5.91 -16.89 26.15
CA ILE A 130 -5.91 -17.08 27.60
C ILE A 130 -5.37 -18.48 27.82
N PHE A 131 -4.10 -18.53 28.26
CA PHE A 131 -3.58 -19.64 29.03
C PHE A 131 -4.53 -19.88 30.20
N LEU A 132 -5.29 -20.97 30.15
CA LEU A 132 -5.83 -21.59 31.35
C LEU A 132 -5.12 -22.93 31.51
N VAL A 133 -4.28 -22.93 32.54
CA VAL A 133 -3.80 -24.08 33.31
C VAL A 133 -4.95 -25.04 33.63
#